data_AF-A0A800JPG3-F1
#
_entry.id   AF-A0A800JPG3-F1
#
_cell.length_a   1.000
_cell.length_b   1.000
_cell.length_c   1.000
_cell.angle_alpha   90.00
_cell.angle_beta   90.00
_cell.angle_gamma   90.00
#
_symmetry.space_group_name_H-M   'P 1'
#
loop_
_entity.id
_entity.type
_entity.pdbx_description
1 polymer ?
#
loop_
_entity_poly.entity_id
_entity_poly.type
_entity_poly.pdbx_seq_one_letter_code
_entity_poly.pdbx_strand_id
1 'polypeptide(L)'
;MNEIICPNCKKAFKVDEAGFADILKQVRDQKFEEELENRLALAEKDKDSAVKLAEAKKDKQLTELKSKSDAELAGKLAQKEVEIAEMKSKIQNAEIEKKLEVSEAVKEIEKERDDLTNDLKIKETETELLEISMKDKFANQLVAKDETIKIRDEQIERLKDMKLKMSTKMVGESLEKHCETEFNKIRSVAFPLSYFEKDNDASQGSKGDYIFKDFDDDLVKNLLEYHNQNGGLSRYVKIRYFYNKLLRQKISEEKI
;
A
#
# COMPACT_ATOMS: atom_id res chain seq x y z
N MET A 1 144.85 18.19 -17.42
CA MET A 1 146.16 17.55 -17.18
C MET A 1 146.37 17.27 -15.69
N ASN A 2 146.06 16.04 -15.25
CA ASN A 2 146.34 15.54 -13.90
C ASN A 2 147.31 14.35 -13.99
N GLU A 3 148.42 14.38 -13.26
CA GLU A 3 149.38 13.28 -13.19
C GLU A 3 148.95 12.26 -12.12
N ILE A 4 148.72 11.01 -12.51
CA ILE A 4 148.33 9.92 -11.60
C ILE A 4 149.56 9.01 -11.40
N ILE A 5 149.97 8.86 -10.14
CA ILE A 5 151.13 8.05 -9.75
C ILE A 5 150.67 6.63 -9.45
N CYS A 6 151.19 5.64 -10.18
CA CYS A 6 150.88 4.24 -9.95
C CYS A 6 151.50 3.76 -8.61
N PRO A 7 150.69 3.25 -7.66
CA PRO A 7 151.19 2.84 -6.35
C PRO A 7 152.11 1.60 -6.38
N ASN A 8 152.15 0.85 -7.48
CA ASN A 8 152.92 -0.38 -7.58
C ASN A 8 154.35 -0.20 -8.15
N CYS A 9 154.58 0.80 -9.02
CA CYS A 9 155.89 0.97 -9.67
C CYS A 9 156.44 2.41 -9.69
N LYS A 10 155.75 3.37 -9.05
CA LYS A 10 156.20 4.76 -8.82
C LYS A 10 156.74 5.53 -10.06
N LYS A 11 156.34 5.15 -11.27
CA LYS A 11 156.58 5.96 -12.48
C LYS A 11 155.36 6.83 -12.77
N ALA A 12 155.60 8.10 -13.09
CA ALA A 12 154.58 9.04 -13.52
C ALA A 12 154.28 8.79 -15.01
N PHE A 13 153.04 8.43 -15.32
CA PHE A 13 152.58 8.27 -16.71
C PHE A 13 151.62 9.43 -17.01
N LYS A 14 151.87 10.13 -18.12
CA LYS A 14 150.96 11.18 -18.61
C LYS A 14 149.78 10.51 -19.29
N VAL A 15 148.57 10.75 -18.80
CA VAL A 15 147.34 10.25 -19.41
C VAL A 15 146.78 11.35 -20.30
N ASP A 16 146.82 11.13 -21.62
CA ASP A 16 146.19 12.02 -22.60
C ASP A 16 144.67 11.84 -22.56
N GLU A 17 143.95 12.98 -22.60
CA GLU A 17 142.47 13.04 -22.63
C GLU A 17 141.88 12.29 -23.85
N ALA A 18 142.69 12.01 -24.88
CA ALA A 18 142.34 11.18 -26.03
C ALA A 18 142.14 9.69 -25.66
N GLY A 19 142.91 9.14 -24.72
CA GLY A 19 142.76 7.75 -24.28
C GLY A 19 141.49 7.52 -23.45
N PHE A 20 141.03 8.54 -22.73
CA PHE A 20 139.74 8.50 -22.02
C PHE A 20 138.55 8.61 -22.98
N ALA A 21 138.67 9.36 -24.08
CA ALA A 21 137.64 9.46 -25.11
C ALA A 21 137.44 8.14 -25.87
N ASP A 22 138.51 7.38 -26.09
CA ASP A 22 138.43 6.05 -26.71
C ASP A 22 137.81 5.00 -25.77
N ILE A 23 138.11 5.07 -24.46
CA ILE A 23 137.43 4.22 -23.45
C ILE A 23 135.94 4.59 -23.33
N LEU A 24 135.58 5.87 -23.43
CA LEU A 24 134.18 6.32 -23.43
C LEU A 24 133.42 5.92 -24.70
N LYS A 25 134.09 5.87 -25.85
CA LYS A 25 133.53 5.31 -27.09
C LYS A 25 133.33 3.80 -26.97
N GLN A 26 134.29 3.07 -26.40
CA GLN A 26 134.22 1.61 -26.16
C GLN A 26 133.08 1.18 -25.21
N VAL A 27 132.59 2.12 -24.38
CA VAL A 27 131.45 1.91 -23.46
C VAL A 27 130.12 2.37 -24.10
N ARG A 28 130.18 3.16 -25.17
CA ARG A 28 129.04 3.60 -26.00
C ARG A 28 129.21 3.12 -27.44
N ASP A 29 129.30 1.80 -27.58
CA ASP A 29 129.27 1.15 -28.88
C ASP A 29 127.80 1.02 -29.35
N GLN A 30 127.55 0.90 -30.67
CA GLN A 30 126.20 0.68 -31.22
C GLN A 30 125.42 -0.46 -30.52
N LYS A 31 126.15 -1.50 -30.06
CA LYS A 31 125.58 -2.62 -29.30
C LYS A 31 124.96 -2.21 -27.96
N PHE A 32 125.51 -1.19 -27.29
CA PHE A 32 124.97 -0.68 -26.04
C PHE A 32 123.70 0.15 -26.27
N GLU A 33 123.65 0.94 -27.35
CA GLU A 33 122.44 1.67 -27.75
C GLU A 33 121.32 0.70 -28.16
N GLU A 34 121.63 -0.34 -28.92
CA GLU A 34 120.69 -1.43 -29.25
C GLU A 34 120.19 -2.16 -27.99
N GLU A 35 121.07 -2.45 -27.02
CA GLU A 35 120.65 -3.08 -25.76
C GLU A 35 119.79 -2.16 -24.90
N LEU A 36 120.07 -0.86 -24.89
CA LEU A 36 119.26 0.15 -24.20
C LEU A 36 117.88 0.29 -24.84
N GLU A 37 117.81 0.37 -26.18
CA GLU A 37 116.55 0.38 -26.93
C GLU A 37 115.75 -0.90 -26.70
N ASN A 38 116.40 -2.06 -26.69
CA ASN A 38 115.75 -3.33 -26.39
C ASN A 38 115.18 -3.36 -24.97
N ARG A 39 115.89 -2.82 -23.96
CA ARG A 39 115.38 -2.72 -22.59
C ARG A 39 114.24 -1.71 -22.44
N LEU A 40 114.30 -0.59 -23.16
CA LEU A 40 113.21 0.39 -23.21
C LEU A 40 111.97 -0.20 -23.89
N ALA A 41 112.13 -0.92 -24.99
CA ALA A 41 111.05 -1.60 -25.69
C ALA A 41 110.44 -2.74 -24.85
N LEU A 42 111.26 -3.47 -24.08
CA LEU A 42 110.79 -4.44 -23.09
C LEU A 42 109.99 -3.76 -21.97
N ALA A 43 110.50 -2.66 -21.41
CA ALA A 43 109.82 -1.91 -20.38
C ALA A 43 108.49 -1.28 -20.86
N GLU A 44 108.42 -0.82 -22.11
CA GLU A 44 107.19 -0.35 -22.73
C GLU A 44 106.18 -1.48 -22.93
N LYS A 45 106.61 -2.65 -23.42
CA LYS A 45 105.76 -3.85 -23.53
C LYS A 45 105.26 -4.34 -22.16
N ASP A 46 106.10 -4.28 -21.14
CA ASP A 46 105.75 -4.64 -19.76
C ASP A 46 104.73 -3.65 -19.17
N LYS A 47 104.89 -2.35 -19.44
CA LYS A 47 103.89 -1.33 -19.07
C LYS A 47 102.56 -1.55 -19.80
N ASP A 48 102.59 -1.76 -21.11
CA ASP A 48 101.38 -1.98 -21.90
C ASP A 48 100.65 -3.27 -21.49
N SER A 49 101.40 -4.33 -21.20
CA SER A 49 100.81 -5.58 -20.69
C SER A 49 100.26 -5.39 -19.27
N ALA A 50 100.92 -4.63 -18.40
CA ALA A 50 100.38 -4.29 -17.08
C ALA A 50 99.10 -3.45 -17.15
N VAL A 51 99.03 -2.48 -18.08
CA VAL A 51 97.83 -1.68 -18.33
C VAL A 51 96.70 -2.56 -18.87
N LYS A 52 96.96 -3.39 -19.87
CA LYS A 52 95.97 -4.35 -20.41
C LYS A 52 95.46 -5.32 -19.35
N LEU A 53 96.34 -5.80 -18.45
CA LEU A 53 95.95 -6.64 -17.33
C LEU A 53 95.09 -5.89 -16.30
N ALA A 54 95.38 -4.61 -16.05
CA ALA A 54 94.56 -3.77 -15.19
C ALA A 54 93.18 -3.47 -15.79
N GLU A 55 93.12 -3.16 -17.08
CA GLU A 55 91.87 -2.97 -17.84
C GLU A 55 91.05 -4.25 -17.84
N ALA A 56 91.64 -5.40 -18.19
CA ALA A 56 90.95 -6.68 -18.17
C ALA A 56 90.43 -7.06 -16.77
N LYS A 57 91.15 -6.70 -15.70
CA LYS A 57 90.67 -6.89 -14.31
C LYS A 57 89.50 -5.96 -13.99
N LYS A 58 89.55 -4.70 -14.44
CA LYS A 58 88.47 -3.73 -14.26
C LYS A 58 87.22 -4.16 -15.02
N ASP A 59 87.36 -4.59 -16.27
CA ASP A 59 86.25 -5.09 -17.08
C ASP A 59 85.60 -6.31 -16.44
N LYS A 60 86.40 -7.26 -15.93
CA LYS A 60 85.87 -8.41 -15.16
C LYS A 60 85.07 -7.96 -13.95
N GLN A 61 85.62 -7.06 -13.12
CA GLN A 61 84.89 -6.51 -11.98
C GLN A 61 83.59 -5.81 -12.39
N LEU A 62 83.60 -5.10 -13.51
CA LEU A 62 82.46 -4.35 -14.02
C LEU A 62 81.37 -5.29 -14.55
N THR A 63 81.75 -6.37 -15.24
CA THR A 63 80.81 -7.44 -15.65
C THR A 63 80.21 -8.18 -14.46
N GLU A 64 81.01 -8.43 -13.43
CA GLU A 64 80.57 -9.14 -12.22
C GLU A 64 79.65 -8.26 -11.34
N LEU A 65 79.91 -6.96 -11.27
CA LEU A 65 79.01 -6.00 -10.61
C LEU A 65 77.69 -5.85 -11.38
N LYS A 66 77.74 -5.79 -12.71
CA LYS A 66 76.53 -5.76 -13.56
C LYS A 66 75.70 -7.02 -13.37
N SER A 67 76.30 -8.20 -13.42
CA SER A 67 75.54 -9.46 -13.25
C SER A 67 74.93 -9.58 -11.86
N LYS A 68 75.63 -9.14 -10.79
CA LYS A 68 75.07 -9.09 -9.43
C LYS A 68 73.90 -8.10 -9.34
N SER A 69 74.06 -6.91 -9.91
CA SER A 69 72.99 -5.89 -9.95
C SER A 69 71.78 -6.40 -10.73
N ASP A 70 71.98 -7.02 -11.88
CA ASP A 70 70.89 -7.54 -12.72
C ASP A 70 70.16 -8.69 -12.02
N ALA A 71 70.89 -9.57 -11.32
CA ALA A 71 70.30 -10.63 -10.51
C ALA A 71 69.48 -10.09 -9.33
N GLU A 72 69.98 -9.07 -8.62
CA GLU A 72 69.23 -8.41 -7.54
C GLU A 72 67.98 -7.70 -8.05
N LEU A 73 68.08 -7.01 -9.19
CA LEU A 73 66.93 -6.36 -9.81
C LEU A 73 65.89 -7.37 -10.27
N ALA A 74 66.32 -8.47 -10.91
CA ALA A 74 65.43 -9.56 -11.30
C ALA A 74 64.73 -10.19 -10.09
N GLY A 75 65.45 -10.40 -8.98
CA GLY A 75 64.88 -10.90 -7.73
C GLY A 75 63.82 -9.95 -7.14
N LYS A 76 64.11 -8.65 -7.09
CA LYS A 76 63.15 -7.63 -6.61
C LYS A 76 61.93 -7.51 -7.52
N LEU A 77 62.11 -7.62 -8.84
CA LEU A 77 60.99 -7.60 -9.79
C LEU A 77 60.10 -8.83 -9.61
N ALA A 78 60.68 -10.03 -9.48
CA ALA A 78 59.92 -11.24 -9.22
C ALA A 78 59.12 -11.16 -7.91
N GLN A 79 59.71 -10.62 -6.84
CA GLN A 79 58.98 -10.39 -5.57
C GLN A 79 57.80 -9.44 -5.76
N LYS A 80 58.01 -8.31 -6.45
CA LYS A 80 56.92 -7.36 -6.73
C LYS A 80 55.84 -7.95 -7.62
N GLU A 81 56.18 -8.79 -8.59
CA GLU A 81 55.20 -9.47 -9.44
C GLU A 81 54.33 -10.44 -8.64
N VAL A 82 54.91 -11.16 -7.69
CA VAL A 82 54.16 -12.02 -6.75
C VAL A 82 53.24 -11.17 -5.86
N GLU A 83 53.75 -10.09 -5.26
CA GLU A 83 52.93 -9.18 -4.45
C GLU A 83 51.77 -8.57 -5.26
N ILE A 84 52.02 -8.17 -6.51
CA ILE A 84 50.99 -7.64 -7.40
C ILE A 84 49.94 -8.71 -7.71
N ALA A 85 50.35 -9.96 -7.96
CA ALA A 85 49.43 -11.06 -8.21
C ALA A 85 48.56 -11.36 -6.98
N GLU A 86 49.16 -11.38 -5.78
CA GLU A 86 48.43 -11.57 -4.52
C GLU A 86 47.45 -10.42 -4.25
N MET A 87 47.86 -9.17 -4.46
CA MET A 87 47.00 -8.01 -4.28
C MET A 87 45.83 -8.01 -5.28
N LYS A 88 46.08 -8.38 -6.54
CA LYS A 88 45.02 -8.54 -7.55
C LYS A 88 44.03 -9.63 -7.16
N SER A 89 44.50 -10.77 -6.66
CA SER A 89 43.64 -11.84 -6.15
C SER A 89 42.76 -11.35 -4.99
N LYS A 90 43.34 -10.64 -4.02
CA LYS A 90 42.59 -10.08 -2.87
C LYS A 90 41.52 -9.08 -3.32
N ILE A 91 41.85 -8.21 -4.28
CA ILE A 91 40.89 -7.25 -4.85
C ILE A 91 39.75 -7.97 -5.56
N GLN A 92 40.06 -8.95 -6.41
CA GLN A 92 39.03 -9.74 -7.11
C GLN A 92 38.10 -10.47 -6.15
N ASN A 93 38.65 -11.09 -5.10
CA ASN A 93 37.85 -11.76 -4.08
C ASN A 93 36.94 -10.77 -3.34
N ALA A 94 37.47 -9.62 -2.90
CA ALA A 94 36.68 -8.60 -2.23
C ALA A 94 35.59 -7.99 -3.14
N GLU A 95 35.86 -7.85 -4.44
CA GLU A 95 34.85 -7.42 -5.42
C GLU A 95 33.75 -8.47 -5.61
N ILE A 96 34.10 -9.75 -5.63
CA ILE A 96 33.15 -10.86 -5.73
C ILE A 96 32.29 -10.93 -4.46
N GLU A 97 32.89 -10.87 -3.27
CA GLU A 97 32.18 -10.86 -1.99
C GLU A 97 31.20 -9.69 -1.92
N LYS A 98 31.62 -8.47 -2.26
CA LYS A 98 30.71 -7.31 -2.33
C LYS A 98 29.57 -7.50 -3.31
N LYS A 99 29.83 -8.07 -4.49
CA LYS A 99 28.78 -8.35 -5.48
C LYS A 99 27.80 -9.41 -4.98
N LEU A 100 28.29 -10.42 -4.26
CA LEU A 100 27.46 -11.44 -3.64
C LEU A 100 26.59 -10.85 -2.53
N GLU A 101 27.17 -10.10 -1.59
CA GLU A 101 26.45 -9.43 -0.51
C GLU A 101 25.36 -8.49 -1.06
N VAL A 102 25.69 -7.67 -2.07
CA VAL A 102 24.71 -6.79 -2.71
C VAL A 102 23.64 -7.60 -3.44
N SER A 103 24.00 -8.69 -4.14
CA SER A 103 23.02 -9.54 -4.82
C SER A 103 22.10 -10.26 -3.84
N GLU A 104 22.60 -10.68 -2.68
CA GLU A 104 21.81 -11.35 -1.64
C GLU A 104 20.84 -10.36 -0.99
N ALA A 105 21.32 -9.18 -0.59
CA ALA A 105 20.47 -8.12 -0.05
C ALA A 105 19.38 -7.68 -1.05
N VAL A 106 19.72 -7.53 -2.33
CA VAL A 106 18.73 -7.20 -3.37
C VAL A 106 17.71 -8.32 -3.56
N LYS A 107 18.12 -9.59 -3.52
CA LYS A 107 17.19 -10.73 -3.64
C LYS A 107 16.21 -10.81 -2.47
N GLU A 108 16.66 -10.50 -1.25
CA GLU A 108 15.77 -10.45 -0.08
C GLU A 108 14.73 -9.34 -0.24
N ILE A 109 15.17 -8.14 -0.61
CA ILE A 109 14.28 -6.99 -0.86
C ILE A 109 13.32 -7.28 -2.04
N GLU A 110 13.79 -7.92 -3.11
CA GLU A 110 12.94 -8.30 -4.24
C GLU A 110 11.84 -9.29 -3.83
N LYS A 111 12.16 -10.28 -3.00
CA LYS A 111 11.15 -11.20 -2.46
C LYS A 111 10.14 -10.49 -1.57
N GLU A 112 10.59 -9.68 -0.64
CA GLU A 112 9.71 -8.90 0.23
C GLU A 112 8.79 -7.98 -0.58
N ARG A 113 9.33 -7.32 -1.61
CA ARG A 113 8.54 -6.50 -2.53
C ARG A 113 7.50 -7.36 -3.24
N ASP A 114 7.91 -8.48 -3.83
CA ASP A 114 7.00 -9.32 -4.60
C ASP A 114 5.88 -9.89 -3.73
N ASP A 115 6.19 -10.35 -2.51
CA ASP A 115 5.23 -10.79 -1.51
C ASP A 115 4.25 -9.67 -1.13
N LEU A 116 4.76 -8.46 -0.83
CA LEU A 116 3.91 -7.30 -0.54
C LEU A 116 3.02 -6.91 -1.72
N THR A 117 3.53 -6.99 -2.95
CA THR A 117 2.70 -6.70 -4.14
C THR A 117 1.59 -7.72 -4.34
N ASN A 118 1.87 -9.00 -4.04
CA ASN A 118 0.87 -10.06 -4.11
C ASN A 118 -0.19 -9.88 -3.02
N ASP A 119 0.23 -9.60 -1.78
CA ASP A 119 -0.67 -9.33 -0.66
C ASP A 119 -1.57 -8.11 -0.93
N LEU A 120 -1.02 -7.05 -1.53
CA LEU A 120 -1.80 -5.88 -1.93
C LEU A 120 -2.86 -6.24 -2.97
N LYS A 121 -2.48 -6.98 -4.02
CA LYS A 121 -3.44 -7.44 -5.05
C LYS A 121 -4.52 -8.35 -4.48
N ILE A 122 -4.16 -9.24 -3.54
CA ILE A 122 -5.14 -10.10 -2.87
C ILE A 122 -6.11 -9.25 -2.06
N LYS A 123 -5.62 -8.30 -1.25
CA LYS A 123 -6.47 -7.40 -0.48
C LYS A 123 -7.36 -6.53 -1.37
N GLU A 124 -6.84 -5.99 -2.46
CA GLU A 124 -7.62 -5.20 -3.43
C GLU A 124 -8.75 -6.05 -4.01
N THR A 125 -8.46 -7.26 -4.51
CA THR A 125 -9.50 -8.14 -5.06
C THR A 125 -10.51 -8.61 -4.01
N GLU A 126 -10.09 -8.88 -2.76
CA GLU A 126 -10.99 -9.16 -1.64
C GLU A 126 -11.92 -7.97 -1.34
N THR A 127 -11.38 -6.74 -1.31
CA THR A 127 -12.20 -5.54 -1.09
C THR A 127 -13.20 -5.31 -2.21
N GLU A 128 -12.81 -5.51 -3.47
CA GLU A 128 -13.70 -5.42 -4.62
C GLU A 128 -14.83 -6.46 -4.55
N LEU A 129 -14.48 -7.72 -4.22
CA LEU A 129 -15.47 -8.79 -4.05
C LEU A 129 -16.44 -8.50 -2.90
N LEU A 130 -15.94 -7.96 -1.78
CA LEU A 130 -16.77 -7.54 -0.66
C LEU A 130 -17.69 -6.38 -1.06
N GLU A 131 -17.19 -5.38 -1.77
CA GLU A 131 -18.00 -4.29 -2.27
C GLU A 131 -19.11 -4.77 -3.21
N ILE A 132 -18.79 -5.64 -4.16
CA ILE A 132 -19.76 -6.22 -5.09
C ILE A 132 -20.80 -7.04 -4.31
N SER A 133 -20.37 -7.89 -3.37
CA SER A 133 -21.27 -8.67 -2.53
C SER A 133 -22.20 -7.78 -1.70
N MET A 134 -21.69 -6.68 -1.15
CA MET A 134 -22.49 -5.74 -0.38
C MET A 134 -23.49 -4.99 -1.28
N LYS A 135 -23.05 -4.49 -2.44
CA LYS A 135 -23.92 -3.84 -3.44
C LYS A 135 -25.04 -4.77 -3.88
N ASP A 136 -24.73 -6.04 -4.17
CA ASP A 136 -25.70 -7.05 -4.56
C ASP A 136 -26.71 -7.36 -3.43
N LYS A 137 -26.23 -7.52 -2.19
CA LYS A 137 -27.12 -7.67 -1.02
C LYS A 137 -28.07 -6.48 -0.86
N PHE A 138 -27.58 -5.26 -1.00
CA PHE A 138 -28.42 -4.06 -0.91
C PHE A 138 -29.41 -3.97 -2.07
N ALA A 139 -28.99 -4.28 -3.30
CA ALA A 139 -29.88 -4.33 -4.46
C ALA A 139 -31.02 -5.33 -4.26
N ASN A 140 -30.70 -6.56 -3.82
CA ASN A 140 -31.69 -7.59 -3.52
C ASN A 140 -32.65 -7.18 -2.39
N GLN A 141 -32.14 -6.51 -1.34
CA GLN A 141 -32.99 -5.97 -0.27
C GLN A 141 -33.92 -4.86 -0.75
N LEU A 142 -33.48 -4.00 -1.68
CA LEU A 142 -34.33 -2.97 -2.26
C LEU A 142 -35.44 -3.59 -3.10
N VAL A 143 -35.10 -4.53 -4.00
CA VAL A 143 -36.10 -5.25 -4.81
C VAL A 143 -37.12 -5.95 -3.93
N ALA A 144 -36.69 -6.66 -2.88
CA ALA A 144 -37.60 -7.33 -1.96
C ALA A 144 -38.51 -6.35 -1.20
N LYS A 145 -38.01 -5.15 -0.85
CA LYS A 145 -38.82 -4.10 -0.24
C LYS A 145 -39.84 -3.55 -1.21
N ASP A 146 -39.45 -3.28 -2.46
CA ASP A 146 -40.34 -2.75 -3.49
C ASP A 146 -41.45 -3.76 -3.82
N GLU A 147 -41.13 -5.05 -3.91
CA GLU A 147 -42.13 -6.13 -4.03
C GLU A 147 -43.08 -6.16 -2.83
N THR A 148 -42.55 -6.02 -1.62
CA THR A 148 -43.37 -5.97 -0.41
C THR A 148 -44.31 -4.77 -0.42
N ILE A 149 -43.81 -3.58 -0.78
CA ILE A 149 -44.62 -2.35 -0.89
C ILE A 149 -45.73 -2.56 -1.91
N LYS A 150 -45.42 -3.11 -3.08
CA LYS A 150 -46.41 -3.40 -4.12
C LYS A 150 -47.53 -4.31 -3.62
N ILE A 151 -47.18 -5.41 -2.91
CA ILE A 151 -48.18 -6.31 -2.32
C ILE A 151 -49.05 -5.58 -1.29
N ARG A 152 -48.46 -4.70 -0.47
CA ARG A 152 -49.21 -3.90 0.52
C ARG A 152 -50.11 -2.87 -0.16
N ASP A 153 -49.67 -2.22 -1.22
CA ASP A 153 -50.48 -1.27 -1.98
C ASP A 153 -51.68 -1.96 -2.64
N GLU A 154 -51.48 -3.15 -3.22
CA GLU A 154 -52.57 -3.98 -3.75
C GLU A 154 -53.57 -4.42 -2.64
N GLN A 155 -53.09 -4.69 -1.43
CA GLN A 155 -53.97 -4.94 -0.28
C GLN A 155 -54.75 -3.69 0.13
N ILE A 156 -54.09 -2.54 0.21
CA ILE A 156 -54.72 -1.26 0.53
C ILE A 156 -55.78 -0.91 -0.51
N GLU A 157 -55.51 -1.12 -1.80
CA GLU A 157 -56.45 -0.86 -2.88
C GLU A 157 -57.68 -1.76 -2.79
N ARG A 158 -57.50 -3.07 -2.56
CA ARG A 158 -58.61 -4.00 -2.31
C ARG A 158 -59.45 -3.59 -1.11
N LEU A 159 -58.82 -3.19 0.00
CA LEU A 159 -59.54 -2.73 1.19
C LEU A 159 -60.27 -1.41 0.95
N LYS A 160 -59.69 -0.48 0.17
CA LYS A 160 -60.35 0.76 -0.26
C LYS A 160 -61.58 0.47 -1.13
N ASP A 161 -61.46 -0.41 -2.12
CA ASP A 161 -62.58 -0.82 -2.97
C ASP A 161 -63.69 -1.51 -2.16
N MET A 162 -63.32 -2.41 -1.25
CA MET A 162 -64.26 -3.05 -0.32
C MET A 162 -64.99 -2.02 0.55
N LYS A 163 -64.26 -1.03 1.08
CA LYS A 163 -64.84 0.06 1.87
C LYS A 163 -65.77 0.95 1.04
N LEU A 164 -65.43 1.25 -0.22
CA LEU A 164 -66.27 2.05 -1.12
C LEU A 164 -67.56 1.32 -1.50
N LYS A 165 -67.50 0.00 -1.73
CA LYS A 165 -68.67 -0.84 -2.04
C LYS A 165 -69.57 -1.06 -0.83
N MET A 166 -69.01 -1.09 0.38
CA MET A 166 -69.80 -1.15 1.61
C MET A 166 -70.39 0.23 1.93
N SER A 167 -71.67 0.44 1.61
CA SER A 167 -72.40 1.61 2.12
C SER A 167 -72.57 1.49 3.64
N THR A 168 -72.74 2.63 4.34
CA THR A 168 -73.04 2.64 5.79
C THR A 168 -74.25 1.77 6.14
N LYS A 169 -75.19 1.63 5.20
CA LYS A 169 -76.34 0.72 5.31
C LYS A 169 -75.93 -0.76 5.24
N MET A 170 -75.02 -1.15 4.35
CA MET A 170 -74.52 -2.53 4.28
C MET A 170 -73.75 -2.94 5.54
N VAL A 171 -73.03 -1.99 6.16
CA VAL A 171 -72.37 -2.22 7.45
C VAL A 171 -73.41 -2.43 8.56
N GLY A 172 -74.46 -1.60 8.59
CA GLY A 172 -75.58 -1.77 9.50
C GLY A 172 -76.28 -3.12 9.33
N GLU A 173 -76.61 -3.50 8.09
CA GLU A 173 -77.27 -4.78 7.78
C GLU A 173 -76.39 -6.00 8.12
N SER A 174 -75.08 -5.91 7.88
CA SER A 174 -74.13 -6.96 8.29
C SER A 174 -74.02 -7.07 9.80
N LEU A 175 -74.00 -5.94 10.52
CA LEU A 175 -73.98 -5.91 11.98
C LEU A 175 -75.28 -6.44 12.58
N GLU A 176 -76.44 -6.05 12.03
CA GLU A 176 -77.75 -6.57 12.42
C GLU A 176 -77.80 -8.09 12.24
N LYS A 177 -77.35 -8.60 11.09
CA LYS A 177 -77.30 -10.04 10.83
C LYS A 177 -76.33 -10.76 11.77
N HIS A 178 -75.21 -10.15 12.12
CA HIS A 178 -74.27 -10.69 13.10
C HIS A 178 -74.92 -10.75 14.49
N CYS A 179 -75.51 -9.66 14.95
CA CYS A 179 -76.24 -9.58 16.23
C CYS A 179 -77.40 -10.59 16.28
N GLU A 180 -78.17 -10.72 15.20
CA GLU A 180 -79.23 -11.71 15.06
C GLU A 180 -78.68 -13.14 15.16
N THR A 181 -77.56 -13.41 14.50
CA THR A 181 -76.91 -14.73 14.54
C THR A 181 -76.44 -15.08 15.95
N GLU A 182 -75.74 -14.15 16.61
CA GLU A 182 -75.27 -14.35 18.00
C GLU A 182 -76.44 -14.49 18.98
N PHE A 183 -77.50 -13.68 18.80
CA PHE A 183 -78.73 -13.78 19.59
C PHE A 183 -79.38 -15.15 19.41
N ASN A 184 -79.58 -15.60 18.17
CA ASN A 184 -80.21 -16.88 17.88
C ASN A 184 -79.46 -18.10 18.45
N LYS A 185 -78.13 -18.02 18.60
CA LYS A 185 -77.34 -19.06 19.28
C LYS A 185 -77.74 -19.24 20.75
N ILE A 186 -78.05 -18.16 21.45
CA ILE A 186 -78.37 -18.15 22.89
C ILE A 186 -79.89 -18.14 23.13
N ARG A 187 -80.68 -17.72 22.14
CA ARG A 187 -82.13 -17.51 22.20
C ARG A 187 -82.90 -18.72 22.70
N SER A 188 -82.58 -19.90 22.19
CA SER A 188 -83.26 -21.15 22.59
C SER A 188 -83.07 -21.49 24.07
N VAL A 189 -81.97 -21.04 24.68
CA VAL A 189 -81.60 -21.36 26.06
C VAL A 189 -82.05 -20.27 27.04
N ALA A 190 -81.80 -19.00 26.72
CA ALA A 190 -82.01 -17.89 27.64
C ALA A 190 -83.32 -17.11 27.39
N PHE A 191 -83.81 -17.06 26.14
CA PHE A 191 -84.95 -16.21 25.78
C PHE A 191 -85.89 -16.90 24.76
N PRO A 192 -86.58 -18.00 25.12
CA PRO A 192 -87.26 -18.88 24.17
C PRO A 192 -88.41 -18.23 23.39
N LEU A 193 -89.06 -17.23 23.99
CA LEU A 193 -90.22 -16.52 23.40
C LEU A 193 -89.85 -15.24 22.66
N SER A 194 -88.57 -14.86 22.66
CA SER A 194 -88.10 -13.63 22.02
C SER A 194 -87.65 -13.89 20.58
N TYR A 195 -87.77 -12.88 19.72
CA TYR A 195 -87.29 -12.95 18.34
C TYR A 195 -86.76 -11.59 17.91
N PHE A 196 -85.77 -11.59 17.03
CA PHE A 196 -85.14 -10.39 16.50
C PHE A 196 -85.83 -10.04 15.18
N GLU A 197 -86.48 -8.88 15.12
CA GLU A 197 -87.19 -8.42 13.91
C GLU A 197 -86.59 -7.11 13.41
N LYS A 198 -86.63 -6.92 12.09
CA LYS A 198 -86.20 -5.68 11.45
C LYS A 198 -87.31 -4.65 11.59
N ASP A 199 -87.13 -3.69 12.48
CA ASP A 199 -88.12 -2.67 12.82
C ASP A 199 -88.23 -1.63 11.67
N ASN A 200 -88.91 -2.02 10.59
CA ASN A 200 -89.00 -1.25 9.34
C ASN A 200 -90.44 -0.84 9.00
N ASP A 201 -91.40 -1.03 9.92
CA ASP A 201 -92.82 -0.75 9.69
C ASP A 201 -93.42 0.27 10.67
N ALA A 202 -92.66 1.32 10.98
CA ALA A 202 -93.19 2.52 11.66
C ALA A 202 -93.93 3.46 10.68
N SER A 203 -94.68 2.91 9.72
CA SER A 203 -95.31 3.65 8.63
C SER A 203 -96.83 3.89 8.80
N GLN A 204 -97.46 3.28 9.81
CA GLN A 204 -98.90 3.43 10.10
C GLN A 204 -99.23 4.20 11.39
N GLY A 205 -98.22 4.60 12.17
CA GLY A 205 -98.39 5.45 13.36
C GLY A 205 -97.41 6.62 13.31
N SER A 206 -97.88 7.83 13.57
CA SER A 206 -96.97 8.96 13.68
C SER A 206 -96.12 8.76 14.94
N LYS A 207 -94.84 9.16 14.97
CA LYS A 207 -94.04 9.16 16.22
C LYS A 207 -94.72 9.93 17.36
N GLY A 208 -95.70 10.79 17.05
CA GLY A 208 -96.55 11.44 18.04
C GLY A 208 -97.43 10.46 18.83
N ASP A 209 -97.91 9.39 18.20
CA ASP A 209 -98.83 8.42 18.80
C ASP A 209 -98.15 7.63 19.94
N TYR A 210 -96.83 7.41 19.83
CA TYR A 210 -96.03 6.82 20.89
C TYR A 210 -95.77 7.81 22.05
N ILE A 211 -95.51 9.08 21.74
CA ILE A 211 -95.20 10.12 22.76
C ILE A 211 -96.44 10.47 23.58
N PHE A 212 -97.63 10.42 22.98
CA PHE A 212 -98.88 10.78 23.63
C PHE A 212 -99.75 9.57 24.02
N LYS A 213 -99.17 8.36 24.05
CA LYS A 213 -99.87 7.10 24.35
C LYS A 213 -100.56 7.07 25.71
N ASP A 214 -100.05 7.84 26.67
CA ASP A 214 -100.58 7.89 28.04
C ASP A 214 -101.64 8.99 28.23
N PHE A 215 -102.02 9.71 27.16
CA PHE A 215 -103.04 10.76 27.18
C PHE A 215 -104.33 10.29 26.52
N ASP A 216 -105.45 10.89 26.91
CA ASP A 216 -106.78 10.56 26.40
C ASP A 216 -106.89 10.74 24.87
N ASP A 217 -107.51 9.79 24.18
CA ASP A 217 -107.58 9.71 22.72
C ASP A 217 -108.21 10.97 22.10
N ASP A 218 -109.15 11.59 22.81
CA ASP A 218 -109.82 12.81 22.35
C ASP A 218 -108.89 14.04 22.41
N LEU A 219 -107.95 14.08 23.35
CA LEU A 219 -106.93 15.14 23.41
C LEU A 219 -105.90 14.98 22.30
N VAL A 220 -105.53 13.74 21.99
CA VAL A 220 -104.60 13.43 20.89
C VAL A 220 -105.24 13.73 19.53
N LYS A 221 -106.52 13.40 19.33
CA LYS A 221 -107.28 13.80 18.13
C LYS A 221 -107.35 15.31 17.94
N ASN A 222 -107.63 16.07 19.01
CA ASN A 222 -107.66 17.53 18.95
C ASN A 222 -106.27 18.12 18.60
N LEU A 223 -105.18 17.50 19.08
CA LEU A 223 -103.82 17.89 18.71
C LEU A 223 -103.51 17.61 17.23
N LEU A 224 -103.95 16.46 16.73
CA LEU A 224 -103.79 16.07 15.32
C LEU A 224 -104.60 16.99 14.39
N GLU A 225 -105.82 17.36 14.80
CA GLU A 225 -106.64 18.33 14.07
C GLU A 225 -105.95 19.71 14.02
N TYR A 226 -105.42 20.18 15.14
CA TYR A 226 -104.62 21.41 15.19
C TYR A 226 -103.33 21.31 14.33
N HIS A 227 -102.69 20.15 14.29
CA HIS A 227 -101.51 19.89 13.46
C HIS A 227 -101.84 19.99 11.97
N ASN A 228 -102.98 19.43 11.55
CA ASN A 228 -103.44 19.39 10.16
C ASN A 228 -103.92 20.76 9.69
N GLN A 229 -104.67 21.49 10.51
CA GLN A 229 -105.12 22.85 10.19
C GLN A 229 -103.95 23.85 10.11
N ASN A 230 -102.89 23.64 10.89
CA ASN A 230 -101.72 24.54 10.95
C ASN A 230 -100.44 23.83 10.47
N GLY A 231 -100.51 23.25 9.27
CA GLY A 231 -99.34 22.72 8.57
C GLY A 231 -98.27 23.81 8.41
N GLY A 232 -97.02 23.51 8.78
CA GLY A 232 -95.89 24.46 8.72
C GLY A 232 -95.49 25.12 10.04
N LEU A 233 -96.31 25.06 11.11
CA LEU A 233 -95.89 25.49 12.44
C LEU A 233 -94.85 24.55 13.05
N SER A 234 -93.86 25.12 13.74
CA SER A 234 -92.84 24.38 14.49
C SER A 234 -93.47 23.44 15.52
N ARG A 235 -92.86 22.26 15.71
CA ARG A 235 -93.28 21.25 16.71
C ARG A 235 -93.38 21.85 18.11
N TYR A 236 -92.47 22.76 18.44
CA TYR A 236 -92.46 23.50 19.71
C TYR A 236 -93.78 24.23 20.00
N VAL A 237 -94.32 24.92 18.99
CA VAL A 237 -95.58 25.67 19.13
C VAL A 237 -96.77 24.73 19.30
N LYS A 238 -96.73 23.58 18.61
CA LYS A 238 -97.78 22.55 18.68
C LYS A 238 -97.80 21.85 20.05
N ILE A 239 -96.63 21.50 20.60
CA ILE A 239 -96.50 20.91 21.94
C ILE A 239 -96.93 21.92 23.01
N ARG A 240 -96.52 23.19 22.88
CA ARG A 240 -96.97 24.28 23.77
C ARG A 240 -98.49 24.44 23.78
N TYR A 241 -99.14 24.32 22.62
CA TYR A 241 -100.60 24.37 22.50
C TYR A 241 -101.25 23.19 23.24
N PHE A 242 -100.73 21.97 23.09
CA PHE A 242 -101.25 20.79 23.79
C PHE A 242 -101.27 20.97 25.31
N TYR A 243 -100.14 21.33 25.92
CA TYR A 243 -100.06 21.49 27.36
C TYR A 243 -100.87 22.69 27.88
N ASN A 244 -100.75 23.86 27.26
CA ASN A 244 -101.37 25.09 27.79
C ASN A 244 -102.87 25.20 27.48
N LYS A 245 -103.34 24.71 26.33
CA LYS A 245 -104.72 24.88 25.88
C LYS A 245 -105.55 23.62 26.07
N LEU A 246 -105.02 22.44 25.75
CA LEU A 246 -105.76 21.18 25.87
C LEU A 246 -105.69 20.62 27.30
N LEU A 247 -104.49 20.55 27.91
CA LEU A 247 -104.31 20.07 29.29
C LEU A 247 -104.47 21.16 30.36
N ARG A 248 -104.50 22.44 29.96
CA ARG A 248 -104.53 23.62 30.86
C ARG A 248 -103.43 23.63 31.92
N GLN A 249 -102.30 23.00 31.63
CA GLN A 249 -101.11 22.99 32.47
C GLN A 249 -100.04 23.92 31.89
N LYS A 250 -99.50 24.82 32.71
CA LYS A 250 -98.39 25.68 32.28
C LYS A 250 -97.10 24.85 32.22
N ILE A 251 -96.52 24.75 31.03
CA ILE A 251 -95.22 24.10 30.79
C ILE A 251 -94.13 25.16 30.59
N SER A 252 -92.97 24.97 31.22
CA SER A 252 -91.80 25.85 31.09
C SER A 252 -91.08 25.64 29.75
N GLU A 253 -90.43 26.68 29.20
CA GLU A 253 -89.79 26.60 27.88
C GLU A 253 -88.71 25.51 27.79
N GLU A 254 -88.01 25.23 28.89
CA GLU A 254 -86.99 24.16 28.97
C GLU A 254 -87.58 22.74 28.91
N LYS A 255 -88.89 22.58 29.13
CA LYS A 255 -89.59 21.28 29.14
C LYS A 255 -90.37 20.99 27.85
N ILE A 256 -90.41 21.93 26.90
CA ILE A 256 -91.11 21.81 25.59
C ILE A 256 -90.10 21.42 24.51
#